data_AF-A0A931W6V3-F1
#
_entry.id   AF-A0A931W6V3-F1
#
_cell.length_a   1.000
_cell.length_b   1.000
_cell.length_c   1.000
_cell.angle_alpha   90.00
_cell.angle_beta   90.00
_cell.angle_gamma   90.00
#
_symmetry.space_group_name_H-M   'P 1'
#
loop_
_entity.id
_entity.type
_entity.pdbx_description
1 polymer ?
#
loop_
_entity_poly.entity_id
_entity_poly.type
_entity_poly.pdbx_seq_one_letter_code
_entity_poly.pdbx_strand_id
1 'polypeptide(L)'
;MEFEDEAEANGREELFAPILQRYKEHPQVGAALNRIKNNSKVLKDPENLIGRYFQEVGQYNLLNELDEQRLFGVIENGLEVYRRTGTLEGLSPEDEQALINLVIAHQTIYVSNLRLVIDIAQRYFYLKIMQPEDLVQEGNVGLSIAIKKFNIGKGYKLSTYATWWIRQSITRAIGDKSRAIRIPVHMHEKWIKLVPALKELDDKLGREPTREEIAEHMGESLKTIHLLMARGSGELASLDEPITEEGGTLQDVLENPVSPIDMRMEELDSRAYVTRMFSAPALKLREQFILSARLGYSVDFLRGTKLTIGNGSSVSYEDIISAMENSDDGTLTLEEVGELFGVTRERIRQVESDGFKKIREGYYKR
;
A
#
# COMPACT_ATOMS: atom_id res chain seq x y z
N MET A 1 28.14 12.90 1.96
CA MET A 1 27.99 14.19 2.65
C MET A 1 26.56 14.21 3.15
N GLU A 2 26.34 13.54 4.29
CA GLU A 2 25.06 13.46 4.97
C GLU A 2 24.89 14.77 5.72
N PHE A 3 23.85 15.53 5.38
CA PHE A 3 23.46 16.69 6.17
C PHE A 3 22.71 16.15 7.40
N GLU A 4 23.45 15.91 8.49
CA GLU A 4 22.91 15.62 9.83
C GLU A 4 22.11 16.83 10.34
N ASP A 5 20.90 17.04 9.86
CA ASP A 5 20.06 18.18 10.26
C ASP A 5 18.54 17.84 10.24
N GLU A 6 18.18 16.56 10.31
CA GLU A 6 16.76 16.17 10.34
C GLU A 6 16.03 16.58 11.64
N ALA A 7 16.75 16.73 12.76
CA ALA A 7 16.14 16.96 14.08
C ALA A 7 15.68 18.41 14.32
N GLU A 8 16.44 19.43 13.91
CA GLU A 8 16.04 20.85 14.06
C GLU A 8 15.02 21.30 13.00
N ALA A 9 14.94 20.61 11.86
CA ALA A 9 14.10 21.00 10.74
C ALA A 9 12.62 20.56 10.86
N ASN A 10 12.29 19.60 11.73
CA ASN A 10 10.96 18.99 11.79
C ASN A 10 9.86 19.95 12.27
N GLY A 11 10.16 20.91 13.16
CA GLY A 11 9.14 21.85 13.64
C GLY A 11 8.79 22.98 12.66
N ARG A 12 9.70 23.31 11.73
CA ARG A 12 9.53 24.45 10.80
C ARG A 12 8.54 24.13 9.69
N GLU A 13 8.51 22.89 9.22
CA GLU A 13 7.63 22.48 8.11
C GLU A 13 6.15 22.52 8.47
N GLU A 14 5.82 22.15 9.72
CA GLU A 14 4.46 22.11 10.24
C GLU A 14 3.81 23.50 10.26
N LEU A 15 4.61 24.56 10.46
CA LEU A 15 4.14 25.94 10.46
C LEU A 15 3.64 26.41 9.08
N PHE A 16 4.18 25.86 7.99
CA PHE A 16 3.77 26.28 6.64
C PHE A 16 2.40 25.75 6.24
N ALA A 17 2.03 24.54 6.68
CA ALA A 17 0.82 23.86 6.22
C ALA A 17 -0.47 24.69 6.44
N PRO A 18 -0.78 25.20 7.65
CA PRO A 18 -2.00 25.95 7.89
C PRO A 18 -2.00 27.32 7.17
N ILE A 19 -0.84 27.97 7.06
CA ILE A 19 -0.71 29.27 6.38
C ILE A 19 -0.94 29.12 4.87
N LEU A 20 -0.30 28.12 4.25
CA LEU A 20 -0.45 27.84 2.82
C LEU A 20 -1.88 27.41 2.50
N GLN A 21 -2.51 26.58 3.32
CA GLN A 21 -3.90 26.15 3.10
C GLN A 21 -4.87 27.33 3.08
N ARG A 22 -4.65 28.35 3.93
CA ARG A 22 -5.53 29.52 4.03
C ARG A 22 -5.31 30.54 2.92
N TYR A 23 -4.06 30.87 2.59
CA TYR A 23 -3.74 32.02 1.75
C TYR A 23 -3.27 31.67 0.33
N LYS A 24 -3.14 30.38 -0.04
CA LYS A 24 -2.68 29.98 -1.39
C LYS A 24 -3.54 30.54 -2.53
N GLU A 25 -4.86 30.62 -2.34
CA GLU A 25 -5.81 31.11 -3.35
C GLU A 25 -6.10 32.61 -3.23
N HIS A 26 -5.36 33.32 -2.37
CA HIS A 26 -5.60 34.73 -2.15
C HIS A 26 -5.30 35.56 -3.44
N PRO A 27 -6.15 36.55 -3.81
CA PRO A 27 -5.98 37.30 -5.06
C PRO A 27 -4.62 37.99 -5.20
N GLN A 28 -4.04 38.45 -4.09
CA GLN A 28 -2.70 39.06 -4.09
C GLN A 28 -1.60 38.06 -4.49
N VAL A 29 -1.75 36.77 -4.16
CA VAL A 29 -0.79 35.73 -4.54
C VAL A 29 -0.81 35.53 -6.05
N GLY A 30 -2.00 35.37 -6.64
CA GLY A 30 -2.14 35.25 -8.09
C GLY A 30 -1.61 36.48 -8.84
N ALA A 31 -1.92 37.68 -8.33
CA ALA A 31 -1.42 38.93 -8.92
C ALA A 31 0.11 39.05 -8.84
N ALA A 32 0.73 38.64 -7.74
CA ALA A 32 2.18 38.66 -7.58
C ALA A 32 2.88 37.68 -8.53
N LEU A 33 2.36 36.44 -8.66
CA LEU A 33 2.93 35.43 -9.54
C LEU A 33 2.86 35.83 -11.01
N ASN A 34 1.77 36.48 -11.43
CA ASN A 34 1.64 36.98 -12.80
C ASN A 34 2.65 38.09 -13.14
N ARG A 35 3.11 38.87 -12.17
CA ARG A 35 4.14 39.91 -12.38
C ARG A 35 5.53 39.33 -12.65
N ILE A 36 5.79 38.10 -12.19
CA ILE A 36 7.10 37.44 -12.30
C ILE A 36 7.23 36.67 -13.62
N LYS A 37 6.11 36.42 -14.32
CA LYS A 37 6.11 35.78 -15.64
C LYS A 37 6.71 36.72 -16.67
N ASN A 38 7.71 36.24 -17.39
CA ASN A 38 8.19 36.85 -18.62
C ASN A 38 7.18 36.61 -19.74
N ASN A 39 6.95 37.62 -20.58
CA ASN A 39 6.06 37.55 -21.76
C ASN A 39 6.63 36.66 -22.89
N SER A 40 7.23 35.52 -22.56
CA SER A 40 7.72 34.55 -23.52
C SER A 40 6.54 33.89 -24.25
N LYS A 41 6.53 33.97 -25.58
CA LYS A 41 5.49 33.34 -26.43
C LYS A 41 5.41 31.84 -26.16
N VAL A 42 4.19 31.35 -25.89
CA VAL A 42 3.88 29.91 -25.81
C VAL A 42 3.82 29.35 -27.22
N LEU A 43 4.73 28.42 -27.55
CA LEU A 43 4.63 27.62 -28.77
C LEU A 43 3.73 26.42 -28.48
N LYS A 44 2.51 26.44 -29.01
CA LYS A 44 1.52 25.37 -28.81
C LYS A 44 1.97 24.10 -29.53
N ASP A 45 2.64 23.20 -28.82
CA ASP A 45 2.68 21.80 -29.22
C ASP A 45 1.49 21.07 -28.57
N PRO A 46 0.51 20.59 -29.35
CA PRO A 46 -0.75 20.11 -28.82
C PRO A 46 -0.66 18.74 -28.14
N GLU A 47 0.32 17.89 -28.45
CA GLU A 47 0.30 16.48 -28.00
C GLU A 47 1.17 16.17 -26.77
N ASN A 48 2.19 16.98 -26.46
CA ASN A 48 3.14 16.66 -25.38
C ASN A 48 2.84 17.43 -24.07
N LEU A 49 2.26 16.74 -23.08
CA LEU A 49 1.92 17.31 -21.78
C LEU A 49 3.14 17.82 -21.01
N ILE A 50 4.23 17.04 -20.95
CA ILE A 50 5.46 17.45 -20.26
C ILE A 50 6.14 18.62 -20.99
N GLY A 51 6.05 18.65 -22.33
CA GLY A 51 6.51 19.78 -23.12
C GLY A 51 5.81 21.10 -22.76
N ARG A 52 4.48 21.07 -22.56
CA ARG A 52 3.72 22.25 -22.10
C ARG A 52 4.15 22.70 -20.71
N TYR A 53 4.34 21.75 -19.79
CA TYR A 53 4.81 22.05 -18.44
C TYR A 53 6.19 22.74 -18.46
N PHE A 54 7.14 22.24 -19.26
CA PHE A 54 8.47 22.84 -19.40
C PHE A 54 8.41 24.28 -19.93
N GLN A 55 7.52 24.56 -20.88
CA GLN A 55 7.32 25.90 -21.40
C GLN A 55 6.74 26.86 -20.35
N GLU A 56 5.75 26.42 -19.57
CA GLU A 56 5.14 27.23 -18.52
C GLU A 56 6.14 27.57 -17.43
N VAL A 57 6.90 26.58 -16.97
CA VAL A 57 8.01 26.77 -16.02
C VAL A 57 9.11 27.66 -16.61
N GLY A 58 9.28 27.61 -17.93
CA GLY A 58 10.13 28.50 -18.72
C GLY A 58 9.76 29.99 -18.64
N GLN A 59 8.59 30.37 -18.13
CA GLN A 59 8.17 31.78 -18.08
C GLN A 59 8.67 32.52 -16.83
N TYR A 60 8.98 31.83 -15.74
CA TYR A 60 9.35 32.48 -14.48
C TYR A 60 10.81 32.95 -14.48
N ASN A 61 11.06 34.14 -13.90
CA ASN A 61 12.43 34.63 -13.75
C ASN A 61 13.25 33.80 -12.77
N LEU A 62 14.53 33.63 -13.07
CA LEU A 62 15.50 33.06 -12.14
C LEU A 62 15.80 34.08 -11.04
N LEU A 63 15.94 33.59 -9.81
CA LEU A 63 16.29 34.42 -8.66
C LEU A 63 17.80 34.59 -8.59
N ASN A 64 18.24 35.80 -8.25
CA ASN A 64 19.62 36.04 -7.85
C ASN A 64 19.78 35.85 -6.32
N GLU A 65 21.01 35.94 -5.83
CA GLU A 65 21.32 35.74 -4.41
C GLU A 65 20.68 36.80 -3.49
N LEU A 66 20.56 38.05 -3.96
CA LEU A 66 19.88 39.12 -3.21
C LEU A 66 18.36 38.88 -3.14
N ASP A 67 17.77 38.35 -4.21
CA ASP A 67 16.35 37.99 -4.24
C ASP A 67 16.07 36.83 -3.28
N GLU A 68 16.93 35.80 -3.25
CA GLU A 68 16.84 34.71 -2.28
C GLU A 68 16.89 35.26 -0.84
N GLN A 69 17.87 36.13 -0.52
CA GLN A 69 17.98 36.78 0.78
C GLN A 69 16.72 37.55 1.17
N ARG A 70 16.19 38.36 0.25
CA ARG A 70 14.97 39.13 0.49
C ARG A 70 13.76 38.23 0.72
N LEU A 71 13.54 37.24 -0.13
CA LEU A 71 12.35 36.39 -0.10
C LEU A 71 12.35 35.47 1.13
N PHE A 72 13.49 34.88 1.48
CA PHE A 72 13.62 34.11 2.71
C PHE A 72 13.47 34.99 3.95
N GLY A 73 13.95 36.24 3.93
CA GLY A 73 13.69 37.20 5.01
C GLY A 73 12.20 37.51 5.21
N VAL A 74 11.42 37.64 4.13
CA VAL A 74 9.95 37.79 4.20
C VAL A 74 9.29 36.54 4.78
N ILE A 75 9.78 35.35 4.41
CA ILE A 75 9.30 34.08 4.98
C ILE A 75 9.57 34.02 6.48
N GLU A 76 10.79 34.35 6.94
CA GLU A 76 11.10 34.36 8.39
C GLU A 76 10.19 35.30 9.17
N ASN A 77 9.94 36.49 8.64
CA ASN A 77 9.05 37.47 9.28
C ASN A 77 7.62 36.91 9.43
N GLY A 78 7.04 36.35 8.35
CA GLY A 78 5.71 35.76 8.43
C GLY A 78 5.63 34.54 9.36
N LEU A 79 6.68 33.72 9.43
CA LEU A 79 6.75 32.60 10.37
C LEU A 79 6.83 33.08 11.83
N GLU A 80 7.54 34.18 12.08
CA GLU A 80 7.62 34.78 13.42
C GLU A 80 6.28 35.37 13.86
N VAL A 81 5.56 36.04 12.95
CA VAL A 81 4.19 36.50 13.19
C VAL A 81 3.28 35.31 13.55
N TYR A 82 3.37 34.21 12.80
CA TYR A 82 2.58 33.02 13.09
C TYR A 82 2.93 32.37 14.43
N ARG A 83 4.22 32.30 14.78
CA ARG A 83 4.67 31.79 16.10
C ARG A 83 4.16 32.66 17.26
N ARG A 84 4.14 33.98 17.08
CA ARG A 84 3.65 34.92 18.09
C ARG A 84 2.14 34.82 18.29
N THR A 85 1.37 34.75 17.21
CA THR A 85 -0.10 34.74 17.29
C THR A 85 -0.65 33.37 17.68
N GLY A 86 -0.07 32.29 17.16
CA GLY A 86 -0.53 30.91 17.40
C GLY A 86 -1.88 30.56 16.76
N THR A 87 -2.61 31.53 16.18
CA THR A 87 -3.91 31.34 15.52
C THR A 87 -3.96 32.10 14.18
N LEU A 88 -4.89 31.70 13.32
CA LEU A 88 -5.18 32.38 12.05
C LEU A 88 -6.48 33.22 12.10
N GLU A 89 -7.07 33.38 13.28
CA GLU A 89 -8.34 34.08 13.49
C GLU A 89 -8.11 35.34 14.33
N GLY A 90 -8.77 36.45 13.97
CA GLY A 90 -8.66 37.71 14.70
C GLY A 90 -7.32 38.42 14.55
N LEU A 91 -6.61 38.21 13.44
CA LEU A 91 -5.32 38.83 13.14
C LEU A 91 -5.45 40.34 12.89
N SER A 92 -4.43 41.10 13.27
CA SER A 92 -4.27 42.49 12.83
C SER A 92 -4.12 42.53 11.30
N PRO A 93 -4.62 43.58 10.60
CA PRO A 93 -4.40 43.74 9.16
C PRO A 93 -2.93 43.67 8.75
N GLU A 94 -2.01 44.13 9.62
CA GLU A 94 -0.57 44.06 9.39
C GLU A 94 -0.04 42.62 9.46
N ASP A 95 -0.48 41.85 10.46
CA ASP A 95 -0.08 40.46 10.66
C ASP A 95 -0.62 39.56 9.55
N GLU A 96 -1.88 39.76 9.14
CA GLU A 96 -2.47 39.06 8.00
C GLU A 96 -1.71 39.35 6.70
N GLN A 97 -1.32 40.61 6.46
CA GLN A 97 -0.53 40.97 5.28
C GLN A 97 0.86 40.33 5.30
N ALA A 98 1.49 40.17 6.48
CA ALA A 98 2.77 39.47 6.61
C ALA A 98 2.65 37.99 6.24
N LEU A 99 1.56 37.32 6.64
CA LEU A 99 1.28 35.93 6.26
C LEU A 99 1.03 35.77 4.76
N ILE A 100 0.29 36.70 4.14
CA ILE A 100 0.08 36.70 2.69
C ILE A 100 1.42 36.90 1.96
N ASN A 101 2.24 37.83 2.43
CA ASN A 101 3.58 38.09 1.86
C ASN A 101 4.50 36.87 1.97
N LEU A 102 4.42 36.11 3.07
CA LEU A 102 5.10 34.83 3.21
C LEU A 102 4.66 33.84 2.13
N VAL A 103 3.35 33.71 1.89
CA VAL A 103 2.85 32.81 0.84
C VAL A 103 3.30 33.26 -0.55
N ILE A 104 3.27 34.57 -0.83
CA ILE A 104 3.80 35.14 -2.07
C ILE A 104 5.28 34.78 -2.23
N ALA A 105 6.09 34.98 -1.19
CA ALA A 105 7.52 34.69 -1.23
C ALA A 105 7.79 33.19 -1.43
N HIS A 106 7.10 32.33 -0.68
CA HIS A 106 7.20 30.87 -0.83
C HIS A 106 6.84 30.42 -2.26
N GLN A 107 5.71 30.88 -2.81
CA GLN A 107 5.29 30.53 -4.17
C GLN A 107 6.26 31.07 -5.23
N THR A 108 6.79 32.27 -5.03
CA THR A 108 7.80 32.88 -5.92
C THR A 108 9.07 32.04 -5.96
N ILE A 109 9.62 31.67 -4.80
CA ILE A 109 10.80 30.80 -4.71
C ILE A 109 10.51 29.45 -5.38
N TYR A 110 9.34 28.88 -5.12
CA TYR A 110 8.94 27.59 -5.69
C TYR A 110 8.92 27.63 -7.23
N VAL A 111 8.16 28.54 -7.85
CA VAL A 111 8.02 28.60 -9.31
C VAL A 111 9.32 28.96 -10.03
N SER A 112 10.16 29.81 -9.44
CA SER A 112 11.46 30.19 -10.02
C SER A 112 12.47 29.04 -10.01
N ASN A 113 12.29 28.03 -9.16
CA ASN A 113 13.20 26.89 -9.03
C ASN A 113 12.70 25.60 -9.71
N LEU A 114 11.51 25.59 -10.33
CA LEU A 114 10.98 24.40 -11.01
C LEU A 114 11.88 23.92 -12.18
N ARG A 115 12.64 24.82 -12.82
CA ARG A 115 13.62 24.43 -13.86
C ARG A 115 14.74 23.54 -13.33
N LEU A 116 15.16 23.76 -12.07
CA LEU A 116 16.16 22.92 -11.42
C LEU A 116 15.61 21.50 -11.22
N VAL A 117 14.33 21.37 -10.87
CA VAL A 117 13.68 20.06 -10.73
C VAL A 117 13.70 19.32 -12.06
N ILE A 118 13.35 20.00 -13.15
CA ILE A 118 13.36 19.43 -14.50
C ILE A 118 14.77 18.94 -14.88
N ASP A 119 15.82 19.75 -14.69
CA ASP A 119 17.22 19.35 -14.96
C ASP A 119 17.60 18.09 -14.18
N ILE A 120 17.20 18.02 -12.90
CA ILE A 120 17.53 16.88 -12.06
C ILE A 120 16.75 15.63 -12.50
N ALA A 121 15.46 15.77 -12.79
CA ALA A 121 14.58 14.68 -13.18
C ALA A 121 14.93 14.09 -14.56
N GLN A 122 15.43 14.91 -15.50
CA GLN A 122 15.84 14.46 -16.84
C GLN A 122 16.86 13.32 -16.81
N ARG A 123 17.71 13.27 -15.77
CA ARG A 123 18.68 12.18 -15.54
C ARG A 123 18.02 10.84 -15.17
N TYR A 124 16.71 10.78 -14.99
CA TYR A 124 15.99 9.54 -14.69
C TYR A 124 15.05 9.12 -15.83
N PHE A 125 14.82 9.98 -16.83
CA PHE A 125 13.90 9.70 -17.93
C PHE A 125 14.35 8.52 -18.81
N TYR A 126 15.67 8.38 -19.01
CA TYR A 126 16.22 7.28 -19.81
C TYR A 126 15.97 5.91 -19.19
N LEU A 127 15.72 5.85 -17.87
CA LEU A 127 15.50 4.58 -17.17
C LEU A 127 14.16 3.94 -17.55
N LYS A 128 13.17 4.73 -18.01
CA LYS A 128 11.80 4.27 -18.35
C LYS A 128 11.11 3.45 -17.24
N ILE A 129 11.58 3.58 -16.01
CA ILE A 129 11.06 2.88 -14.82
C ILE A 129 9.76 3.56 -14.32
N MET A 130 9.61 4.85 -14.57
CA MET A 130 8.48 5.69 -14.16
C MET A 130 8.25 6.76 -15.23
N GLN A 131 7.01 7.24 -15.34
CA GLN A 131 6.68 8.29 -16.31
C GLN A 131 7.44 9.59 -16.00
N PRO A 132 7.92 10.33 -17.01
CA PRO A 132 8.62 11.59 -16.81
C PRO A 132 7.85 12.62 -15.96
N GLU A 133 6.52 12.65 -16.10
CA GLU A 133 5.62 13.52 -15.35
C GLU A 133 5.68 13.19 -13.86
N ASP A 134 5.56 11.91 -13.50
CA ASP A 134 5.64 11.46 -12.11
C ASP A 134 7.00 11.79 -11.50
N LEU A 135 8.10 11.56 -12.23
CA LEU A 135 9.45 11.90 -11.77
C LEU A 135 9.59 13.41 -11.46
N VAL A 136 9.06 14.26 -12.33
CA VAL A 136 9.06 15.72 -12.12
C VAL A 136 8.20 16.10 -10.91
N GLN A 137 7.02 15.48 -10.76
CA GLN A 137 6.13 15.76 -9.64
C GLN A 137 6.73 15.33 -8.29
N GLU A 138 7.40 14.19 -8.21
CA GLU A 138 8.10 13.75 -7.00
C GLU A 138 9.30 14.65 -6.71
N GLY A 139 9.99 15.12 -7.75
CA GLY A 139 11.03 16.15 -7.61
C GLY A 139 10.49 17.49 -7.07
N ASN A 140 9.31 17.90 -7.51
CA ASN A 140 8.62 19.10 -7.05
C ASN A 140 8.27 19.01 -5.55
N VAL A 141 7.85 17.83 -5.09
CA VAL A 141 7.66 17.55 -3.65
C VAL A 141 8.97 17.73 -2.89
N GLY A 142 10.07 17.19 -3.41
CA GLY A 142 11.41 17.36 -2.84
C GLY A 142 11.84 18.83 -2.75
N LEU A 143 11.59 19.63 -3.80
CA LEU A 143 11.85 21.07 -3.78
C LEU A 143 11.01 21.79 -2.72
N SER A 144 9.73 21.43 -2.56
CA SER A 144 8.88 22.04 -1.54
C SER A 144 9.40 21.78 -0.12
N ILE A 145 9.86 20.57 0.16
CA ILE A 145 10.51 20.20 1.43
C ILE A 145 11.80 21.02 1.62
N ALA A 146 12.63 21.11 0.58
CA ALA A 146 13.86 21.88 0.63
C ALA A 146 13.61 23.36 1.00
N ILE A 147 12.62 24.01 0.38
CA ILE A 147 12.29 25.42 0.65
C ILE A 147 11.86 25.62 2.11
N LYS A 148 11.06 24.69 2.66
CA LYS A 148 10.59 24.78 4.05
C LYS A 148 11.74 24.62 5.05
N LYS A 149 12.69 23.71 4.78
CA LYS A 149 13.83 23.41 5.66
C LYS A 149 15.05 24.31 5.45
N PHE A 150 15.12 25.04 4.34
CA PHE A 150 16.30 25.84 4.01
C PHE A 150 16.49 27.01 4.98
N ASN A 151 17.75 27.22 5.38
CA ASN A 151 18.17 28.33 6.23
C ASN A 151 19.25 29.14 5.51
N ILE A 152 18.95 30.40 5.22
CA ILE A 152 19.85 31.30 4.50
C ILE A 152 21.08 31.72 5.32
N GLY A 153 21.00 31.64 6.66
CA GLY A 153 22.10 31.96 7.56
C GLY A 153 23.32 31.03 7.41
N LYS A 154 23.17 29.88 6.74
CA LYS A 154 24.26 28.92 6.48
C LYS A 154 25.18 29.33 5.33
N GLY A 155 24.84 30.36 4.54
CA GLY A 155 25.74 30.92 3.51
C GLY A 155 25.89 30.11 2.22
N TYR A 156 24.98 29.16 1.96
CA TYR A 156 24.95 28.39 0.71
C TYR A 156 23.72 28.77 -0.12
N LYS A 157 23.80 28.61 -1.45
CA LYS A 157 22.67 28.84 -2.37
C LYS A 157 21.58 27.79 -2.20
N LEU A 158 20.31 28.18 -2.38
CA LEU A 158 19.18 27.25 -2.31
C LEU A 158 19.34 26.06 -3.27
N SER A 159 19.85 26.30 -4.49
CA SER A 159 20.05 25.26 -5.50
C SER A 159 20.94 24.10 -5.02
N THR A 160 21.96 24.40 -4.21
CA THR A 160 22.89 23.38 -3.67
C THR A 160 22.16 22.47 -2.69
N TYR A 161 21.39 23.06 -1.77
CA TYR A 161 20.60 22.32 -0.79
C TYR A 161 19.43 21.56 -1.42
N ALA A 162 18.68 22.22 -2.31
CA ALA A 162 17.51 21.64 -2.98
C ALA A 162 17.88 20.45 -3.88
N THR A 163 19.07 20.45 -4.50
CA THR A 163 19.52 19.34 -5.34
C THR A 163 19.50 18.00 -4.60
N TRP A 164 19.89 17.98 -3.32
CA TRP A 164 19.87 16.76 -2.51
C TRP A 164 18.43 16.27 -2.27
N TRP A 165 17.54 17.16 -1.81
CA TRP A 165 16.14 16.83 -1.54
C TRP A 165 15.37 16.40 -2.78
N ILE A 166 15.62 17.03 -3.93
CA ILE A 166 15.00 16.65 -5.21
C ILE A 166 15.45 15.23 -5.60
N ARG A 167 16.76 14.95 -5.59
CA ARG A 167 17.28 13.59 -5.90
C ARG A 167 16.75 12.54 -4.94
N GLN A 168 16.72 12.85 -3.66
CA GLN A 168 16.24 11.93 -2.62
C GLN A 168 14.76 11.61 -2.82
N SER A 169 13.93 12.63 -3.06
CA SER A 169 12.49 12.46 -3.30
C SER A 169 12.23 11.60 -4.54
N ILE A 170 12.91 11.89 -5.66
CA ILE A 170 12.78 11.11 -6.90
C ILE A 170 13.22 9.66 -6.69
N THR A 171 14.39 9.44 -6.10
CA THR A 171 14.94 8.08 -5.90
C THR A 171 14.06 7.25 -4.97
N ARG A 172 13.54 7.86 -3.89
CA ARG A 172 12.60 7.23 -2.98
C ARG A 172 11.30 6.86 -3.69
N ALA A 173 10.75 7.78 -4.49
CA ALA A 173 9.54 7.54 -5.24
C ALA A 173 9.69 6.42 -6.26
N ILE A 174 10.85 6.32 -6.94
CA ILE A 174 11.17 5.19 -7.81
C ILE A 174 11.10 3.89 -7.00
N GLY A 175 11.80 3.79 -5.87
CA GLY A 175 11.78 2.58 -5.05
C GLY A 175 10.39 2.18 -4.52
N ASP A 176 9.56 3.16 -4.18
CA ASP A 176 8.23 2.90 -3.59
C ASP A 176 7.12 2.69 -4.62
N LYS A 177 7.16 3.36 -5.78
CA LYS A 177 6.03 3.48 -6.72
C LYS A 177 6.31 2.88 -8.09
N SER A 178 7.55 2.59 -8.47
CA SER A 178 7.85 2.19 -9.85
C SER A 178 7.45 0.77 -10.24
N ARG A 179 6.99 -0.05 -9.28
CA ARG A 179 6.62 -1.45 -9.52
C ARG A 179 5.20 -1.68 -9.04
N ALA A 180 4.45 -2.48 -9.81
CA ALA A 180 3.10 -2.88 -9.40
C ALA A 180 3.13 -3.72 -8.11
N ILE A 181 4.14 -4.59 -7.96
CA ILE A 181 4.42 -5.28 -6.69
C ILE A 181 5.56 -4.54 -5.99
N ARG A 182 5.18 -3.79 -4.94
CA ARG A 182 6.12 -2.97 -4.15
C ARG A 182 7.21 -3.84 -3.51
N ILE A 183 8.44 -3.36 -3.62
CA ILE A 183 9.60 -3.90 -2.92
C ILE A 183 10.04 -2.87 -1.87
N PRO A 184 10.38 -3.27 -0.63
CA PRO A 184 10.91 -2.35 0.37
C PRO A 184 12.17 -1.60 -0.12
N VAL A 185 12.33 -0.33 0.28
CA VAL A 185 13.41 0.55 -0.20
C VAL A 185 14.81 -0.06 -0.06
N HIS A 186 15.13 -0.65 1.09
CA HIS A 186 16.44 -1.29 1.33
C HIS A 186 16.73 -2.48 0.39
N MET A 187 15.68 -3.17 -0.10
CA MET A 187 15.83 -4.23 -1.11
C MET A 187 15.97 -3.64 -2.51
N HIS A 188 15.28 -2.54 -2.79
CA HIS A 188 15.41 -1.82 -4.07
C HIS A 188 16.82 -1.21 -4.24
N GLU A 189 17.41 -0.67 -3.17
CA GLU A 189 18.80 -0.18 -3.18
C GLU A 189 19.80 -1.28 -3.53
N LYS A 190 19.61 -2.49 -2.98
CA LYS A 190 20.43 -3.66 -3.33
C LYS A 190 20.22 -4.06 -4.79
N TRP A 191 18.97 -4.00 -5.28
CA TRP A 191 18.65 -4.27 -6.68
C TRP A 191 19.34 -3.29 -7.65
N ILE A 192 19.36 -1.99 -7.35
CA ILE A 192 20.06 -0.99 -8.17
C ILE A 192 21.55 -1.33 -8.28
N LYS A 193 22.17 -1.83 -7.21
CA LYS A 193 23.58 -2.25 -7.19
C LYS A 193 23.82 -3.58 -7.90
N LEU A 194 22.81 -4.45 -7.95
CA LEU A 194 22.89 -5.74 -8.61
C LEU A 194 23.09 -5.60 -10.13
N VAL A 195 22.42 -4.66 -10.79
CA VAL A 195 22.51 -4.52 -12.26
C VAL A 195 23.93 -4.16 -12.74
N PRO A 196 24.63 -3.15 -12.19
CA PRO A 196 26.04 -2.90 -12.51
C PRO A 196 26.93 -4.07 -12.11
N ALA A 197 26.71 -4.70 -10.95
CA ALA A 197 27.50 -5.84 -10.49
C ALA A 197 27.42 -7.05 -11.45
N LEU A 198 26.22 -7.34 -11.97
CA LEU A 198 26.01 -8.37 -12.98
C LEU A 198 26.81 -8.07 -14.24
N LYS A 199 26.74 -6.82 -14.73
CA LYS A 199 27.48 -6.39 -15.92
C LYS A 199 28.99 -6.47 -15.73
N GLU A 200 29.50 -6.01 -14.58
CA GLU A 200 30.93 -6.10 -14.26
C GLU A 200 31.43 -7.55 -14.17
N LEU A 201 30.62 -8.46 -13.65
CA LEU A 201 30.96 -9.88 -13.56
C LEU A 201 30.89 -10.56 -14.93
N ASP A 202 29.88 -10.25 -15.74
CA ASP A 202 29.76 -10.75 -17.11
C ASP A 202 30.97 -10.31 -17.95
N ASP A 203 31.37 -9.03 -17.85
CA ASP A 203 32.56 -8.50 -18.52
C ASP A 203 33.87 -9.18 -18.07
N LYS A 204 33.98 -9.55 -16.78
CA LYS A 204 35.18 -10.22 -16.22
C LYS A 204 35.24 -11.71 -16.53
N LEU A 205 34.10 -12.40 -16.49
CA LEU A 205 34.03 -13.86 -16.64
C LEU A 205 33.80 -14.29 -18.10
N GLY A 206 33.30 -13.39 -18.95
CA GLY A 206 32.89 -13.68 -20.31
C GLY A 206 31.71 -14.66 -20.40
N ARG A 207 30.95 -14.80 -19.30
CA ARG A 207 29.75 -15.64 -19.17
C ARG A 207 28.83 -15.07 -18.10
N GLU A 208 27.56 -15.50 -18.13
CA GLU A 208 26.62 -15.18 -17.07
C GLU A 208 27.15 -15.65 -15.70
N PRO A 209 27.17 -14.76 -14.69
CA PRO A 209 27.69 -15.09 -13.37
C PRO A 209 26.71 -15.97 -12.59
N THR A 210 27.27 -16.88 -11.78
CA THR A 210 26.47 -17.71 -10.88
C THR A 210 26.00 -16.91 -9.66
N ARG A 211 24.95 -17.39 -8.99
CA ARG A 211 24.36 -16.69 -7.84
C ARG A 211 25.32 -16.58 -6.66
N GLU A 212 26.18 -17.58 -6.50
CA GLU A 212 27.27 -17.63 -5.54
C GLU A 212 28.32 -16.55 -5.82
N GLU A 213 28.77 -16.42 -7.07
CA GLU A 213 29.74 -15.41 -7.50
C GLU A 213 29.21 -13.98 -7.31
N ILE A 214 27.91 -13.78 -7.60
CA ILE A 214 27.23 -12.49 -7.38
C ILE A 214 27.18 -12.16 -5.89
N ALA A 215 26.83 -13.15 -5.05
CA ALA A 215 26.75 -12.96 -3.61
C ALA A 215 28.11 -12.56 -3.02
N GLU A 216 29.19 -13.21 -3.48
CA GLU A 216 30.56 -12.88 -3.06
C GLU A 216 30.98 -11.48 -3.54
N HIS A 217 30.74 -11.12 -4.81
CA HIS A 217 31.09 -9.80 -5.34
C HIS A 217 30.32 -8.66 -4.66
N MET A 218 29.05 -8.88 -4.30
CA MET A 218 28.23 -7.89 -3.60
C MET A 218 28.42 -7.87 -2.08
N GLY A 219 29.09 -8.88 -1.50
CA GLY A 219 29.20 -9.05 -0.05
C GLY A 219 27.87 -9.34 0.65
N GLU A 220 26.95 -10.02 -0.04
CA GLU A 220 25.59 -10.31 0.42
C GLU A 220 25.37 -11.82 0.60
N SER A 221 24.33 -12.21 1.35
CA SER A 221 24.02 -13.64 1.50
C SER A 221 23.42 -14.22 0.22
N LEU A 222 23.70 -15.50 -0.08
CA LEU A 222 23.09 -16.23 -1.20
C LEU A 222 21.55 -16.17 -1.15
N LYS A 223 20.97 -16.24 0.06
CA LYS A 223 19.52 -16.13 0.26
C LYS A 223 18.99 -14.75 -0.16
N THR A 224 19.75 -13.68 0.10
CA THR A 224 19.40 -12.32 -0.33
C THR A 224 19.43 -12.22 -1.84
N ILE A 225 20.46 -12.74 -2.51
CA ILE A 225 20.56 -12.74 -3.98
C ILE A 225 19.43 -13.55 -4.61
N HIS A 226 19.11 -14.73 -4.04
CA HIS A 226 17.95 -15.51 -4.46
C HIS A 226 16.65 -14.70 -4.40
N LEU A 227 16.41 -14.01 -3.29
CA LEU A 227 15.22 -13.19 -3.12
C LEU A 227 15.20 -12.01 -4.10
N LEU A 228 16.34 -11.36 -4.31
CA LEU A 228 16.48 -10.24 -5.24
C LEU A 228 16.21 -10.67 -6.68
N MET A 229 16.83 -11.75 -7.16
CA MET A 229 16.59 -12.27 -8.50
C MET A 229 15.16 -12.76 -8.68
N ALA A 230 14.61 -13.53 -7.71
CA ALA A 230 13.26 -14.05 -7.81
C ALA A 230 12.18 -12.94 -7.83
N ARG A 231 12.37 -11.87 -7.05
CA ARG A 231 11.39 -10.78 -6.99
C ARG A 231 11.63 -9.64 -7.97
N GLY A 232 12.88 -9.43 -8.38
CA GLY A 232 13.27 -8.32 -9.25
C GLY A 232 13.21 -8.67 -10.73
N SER A 233 13.51 -9.92 -11.13
CA SER A 233 13.50 -10.35 -12.53
C SER A 233 12.13 -10.77 -13.06
N GLY A 234 11.11 -10.85 -12.20
CA GLY A 234 9.75 -11.11 -12.66
C GLY A 234 9.19 -9.88 -13.36
N GLU A 235 9.37 -9.79 -14.68
CA GLU A 235 8.54 -8.92 -15.50
C GLU A 235 7.09 -9.40 -15.35
N LEU A 236 6.20 -8.50 -14.97
CA LEU A 236 4.79 -8.80 -14.87
C LEU A 236 4.24 -8.84 -16.30
N ALA A 237 3.75 -9.99 -16.73
CA ALA A 237 3.02 -10.11 -17.98
C ALA A 237 1.59 -9.59 -17.78
N SER A 238 1.04 -8.94 -18.80
CA SER A 238 -0.37 -8.55 -18.80
C SER A 238 -1.23 -9.76 -19.14
N LEU A 239 -2.29 -10.02 -18.37
CA LEU A 239 -3.24 -11.08 -18.70
C LEU A 239 -4.05 -10.77 -19.97
N ASP A 240 -4.19 -9.48 -20.28
CA ASP A 240 -4.86 -8.97 -21.49
C ASP A 240 -3.95 -8.97 -22.73
N GLU A 241 -2.69 -9.39 -22.58
CA GLU A 241 -1.76 -9.44 -23.72
C GLU A 241 -2.27 -10.48 -24.74
N PRO A 242 -2.47 -10.08 -26.01
CA PRO A 242 -2.93 -11.00 -27.04
C PRO A 242 -1.81 -11.99 -27.36
N ILE A 243 -2.11 -13.29 -27.31
CA ILE A 243 -1.11 -14.33 -27.62
C ILE A 243 -1.02 -14.58 -29.13
N THR A 244 -2.11 -14.38 -29.87
CA THR A 244 -2.24 -14.69 -31.29
C THR A 244 -2.86 -13.53 -32.07
N GLU A 245 -2.52 -13.41 -33.36
CA GLU A 245 -3.15 -12.41 -34.26
C GLU A 245 -4.65 -12.67 -34.50
N GLU A 246 -5.09 -13.93 -34.34
CA GLU A 246 -6.50 -14.35 -34.52
C GLU A 246 -7.38 -14.10 -33.28
N GLY A 247 -6.80 -13.54 -32.20
CA GLY A 247 -7.48 -13.28 -30.94
C GLY A 247 -7.31 -14.41 -29.91
N GLY A 248 -7.30 -14.02 -28.64
CA GLY A 248 -7.02 -14.87 -27.49
C GLY A 248 -6.05 -14.16 -26.54
N THR A 249 -6.41 -14.09 -25.26
CA THR A 249 -5.62 -13.41 -24.22
C THR A 249 -4.84 -14.42 -23.40
N LEU A 250 -3.77 -13.97 -22.73
CA LEU A 250 -3.03 -14.81 -21.78
C LEU A 250 -3.93 -15.41 -20.69
N GLN A 251 -4.97 -14.68 -20.30
CA GLN A 251 -5.98 -15.17 -19.37
C GLN A 251 -6.69 -16.44 -19.85
N ASP A 252 -6.95 -16.58 -21.15
CA ASP A 252 -7.69 -17.71 -21.71
C ASP A 252 -6.89 -19.03 -21.67
N VAL A 253 -5.57 -18.94 -21.56
CA VAL A 253 -4.64 -20.10 -21.51
C VAL A 253 -4.40 -20.57 -20.08
N LEU A 254 -4.64 -19.72 -19.08
CA LEU A 254 -4.40 -20.08 -17.68
C LEU A 254 -5.49 -21.04 -17.18
N GLU A 255 -5.08 -22.26 -16.87
CA GLU A 255 -5.94 -23.26 -16.24
C GLU A 255 -6.26 -22.85 -14.81
N ASN A 256 -7.54 -22.92 -14.45
CA ASN A 256 -7.98 -22.65 -13.09
C ASN A 256 -7.71 -23.92 -12.26
N PRO A 257 -6.83 -23.89 -11.25
CA PRO A 257 -6.39 -25.10 -10.53
C PRO A 257 -7.51 -25.80 -9.77
N VAL A 258 -8.68 -25.16 -9.63
CA VAL A 258 -9.85 -25.74 -9.01
C VAL A 258 -11.07 -25.52 -9.90
N SER A 259 -11.56 -26.58 -10.51
CA SER A 259 -12.81 -26.56 -11.27
C SER A 259 -13.99 -26.43 -10.31
N PRO A 260 -14.96 -25.52 -10.55
CA PRO A 260 -16.18 -25.44 -9.77
C PRO A 260 -16.98 -26.76 -9.74
N ILE A 261 -16.85 -27.58 -10.80
CA ILE A 261 -17.52 -28.89 -10.89
C ILE A 261 -16.86 -29.88 -9.93
N ASP A 262 -15.53 -29.90 -9.88
CA ASP A 262 -14.79 -30.82 -9.00
C ASP A 262 -15.04 -30.48 -7.53
N MET A 263 -15.04 -29.18 -7.18
CA MET A 263 -15.47 -28.72 -5.85
C MET A 263 -16.88 -29.18 -5.50
N ARG A 264 -17.82 -29.08 -6.45
CA ARG A 264 -19.22 -29.47 -6.24
C ARG A 264 -19.39 -30.98 -6.09
N MET A 265 -18.65 -31.78 -6.88
CA MET A 265 -18.65 -33.24 -6.76
C MET A 265 -18.05 -33.69 -5.43
N GLU A 266 -16.91 -33.13 -5.04
CA GLU A 266 -16.27 -33.41 -3.75
C GLU A 266 -17.18 -33.03 -2.57
N GLU A 267 -17.92 -31.91 -2.66
CA GLU A 267 -18.92 -31.50 -1.68
C GLU A 267 -20.08 -32.50 -1.59
N LEU A 268 -20.62 -32.96 -2.73
CA LEU A 268 -21.73 -33.92 -2.78
C LEU A 268 -21.32 -35.30 -2.23
N ASP A 269 -20.15 -35.81 -2.62
CA ASP A 269 -19.62 -37.07 -2.11
C ASP A 269 -19.34 -36.99 -0.61
N SER A 270 -18.82 -35.85 -0.14
CA SER A 270 -18.60 -35.60 1.28
C SER A 270 -19.92 -35.58 2.07
N ARG A 271 -20.97 -34.94 1.56
CA ARG A 271 -22.30 -34.93 2.22
C ARG A 271 -22.92 -36.32 2.26
N ALA A 272 -22.86 -37.08 1.16
CA ALA A 272 -23.35 -38.45 1.13
C ALA A 272 -22.61 -39.35 2.14
N TYR A 273 -21.29 -39.19 2.23
CA TYR A 273 -20.44 -39.90 3.18
C TYR A 273 -20.77 -39.55 4.64
N VAL A 274 -20.90 -38.26 4.96
CA VAL A 274 -21.26 -37.79 6.30
C VAL A 274 -22.65 -38.31 6.69
N THR A 275 -23.65 -38.20 5.83
CA THR A 275 -24.99 -38.74 6.12
C THR A 275 -24.95 -40.25 6.42
N ARG A 276 -24.17 -41.03 5.66
CA ARG A 276 -23.96 -42.46 5.90
C ARG A 276 -23.24 -42.75 7.22
N MET A 277 -22.32 -41.89 7.65
CA MET A 277 -21.64 -41.97 8.95
C MET A 277 -22.61 -41.77 10.11
N PHE A 278 -23.51 -40.79 10.00
CA PHE A 278 -24.57 -40.56 11.00
C PHE A 278 -25.58 -41.72 11.06
N SER A 279 -25.87 -42.39 9.94
CA SER A 279 -26.74 -43.58 9.90
C SER A 279 -26.12 -44.88 10.47
N ALA A 280 -24.88 -44.83 10.99
CA ALA A 280 -24.24 -46.03 11.53
C ALA A 280 -25.01 -46.60 12.74
N PRO A 281 -25.28 -47.92 12.81
CA PRO A 281 -26.09 -48.53 13.86
C PRO A 281 -25.44 -48.45 15.26
N ALA A 282 -24.16 -48.09 15.34
CA ALA A 282 -23.45 -47.88 16.60
C ALA A 282 -23.80 -46.55 17.28
N LEU A 283 -24.26 -45.55 16.52
CA LEU A 283 -24.61 -44.23 17.02
C LEU A 283 -26.06 -44.23 17.51
N LYS A 284 -26.25 -43.83 18.76
CA LYS A 284 -27.59 -43.64 19.33
C LYS A 284 -28.20 -42.33 18.82
N LEU A 285 -29.53 -42.24 18.81
CA LEU A 285 -30.25 -41.04 18.39
C LEU A 285 -29.77 -39.76 19.13
N ARG A 286 -29.50 -39.88 20.44
CA ARG A 286 -28.93 -38.78 21.23
C ARG A 286 -27.54 -38.33 20.78
N GLU A 287 -26.68 -39.26 20.36
CA GLU A 287 -25.34 -38.96 19.86
C GLU A 287 -25.41 -38.30 18.48
N GLN A 288 -26.32 -38.75 17.61
CA GLN A 288 -26.55 -38.14 16.30
C GLN A 288 -27.01 -36.69 16.42
N PHE A 289 -27.96 -36.41 17.31
CA PHE A 289 -28.49 -35.08 17.60
C PHE A 289 -27.43 -34.11 18.14
N ILE A 290 -26.61 -34.56 19.10
CA ILE A 290 -25.54 -33.75 19.70
C ILE A 290 -24.41 -33.52 18.70
N LEU A 291 -23.99 -34.54 17.94
CA LEU A 291 -22.94 -34.40 16.95
C LEU A 291 -23.37 -33.51 15.78
N SER A 292 -24.62 -33.59 15.31
CA SER A 292 -25.10 -32.67 14.28
C SER A 292 -25.05 -31.22 14.76
N ALA A 293 -25.54 -30.94 15.99
CA ALA A 293 -25.52 -29.63 16.63
C ALA A 293 -24.10 -29.04 16.75
N ARG A 294 -23.14 -29.88 17.15
CA ARG A 294 -21.74 -29.48 17.32
C ARG A 294 -21.00 -29.25 16.01
N LEU A 295 -21.31 -30.04 14.98
CA LEU A 295 -20.63 -30.00 13.68
C LEU A 295 -21.33 -29.09 12.67
N GLY A 296 -22.48 -28.51 13.02
CA GLY A 296 -23.28 -27.68 12.13
C GLY A 296 -23.78 -28.41 10.88
N TYR A 297 -23.99 -29.73 11.00
CA TYR A 297 -24.39 -30.56 9.88
C TYR A 297 -25.85 -30.99 10.00
N SER A 298 -26.68 -30.60 9.05
CA SER A 298 -28.08 -31.03 8.99
C SER A 298 -28.19 -32.44 8.41
N VAL A 299 -28.82 -33.34 9.16
CA VAL A 299 -29.01 -34.74 8.78
C VAL A 299 -30.48 -34.96 8.43
N ASP A 300 -30.76 -35.21 7.15
CA ASP A 300 -32.13 -35.22 6.62
C ASP A 300 -33.04 -36.26 7.28
N PHE A 301 -32.53 -37.45 7.63
CA PHE A 301 -33.34 -38.50 8.25
C PHE A 301 -33.70 -38.24 9.73
N LEU A 302 -33.08 -37.25 10.37
CA LEU A 302 -33.40 -36.85 11.74
C LEU A 302 -34.54 -35.81 11.79
N ARG A 303 -34.87 -35.18 10.66
CA ARG A 303 -36.01 -34.25 10.57
C ARG A 303 -37.31 -34.96 10.92
N GLY A 304 -38.14 -34.32 11.74
CA GLY A 304 -39.39 -34.84 12.28
C GLY A 304 -39.22 -35.77 13.49
N THR A 305 -37.99 -36.07 13.92
CA THR A 305 -37.74 -36.91 15.10
C THR A 305 -37.65 -36.08 16.38
N LYS A 306 -38.10 -36.67 17.49
CA LYS A 306 -38.05 -36.05 18.83
C LYS A 306 -37.31 -36.95 19.80
N LEU A 307 -36.45 -36.36 20.62
CA LEU A 307 -35.72 -37.05 21.66
C LEU A 307 -36.29 -36.69 23.02
N THR A 308 -36.84 -37.68 23.74
CA THR A 308 -37.26 -37.50 25.13
C THR A 308 -36.04 -37.54 26.05
N ILE A 309 -35.84 -36.47 26.82
CA ILE A 309 -34.79 -36.33 27.81
C ILE A 309 -35.30 -36.90 29.15
N GLY A 310 -34.40 -37.41 29.98
CA GLY A 310 -34.72 -38.01 31.29
C GLY A 310 -35.48 -37.10 32.28
N ASN A 311 -35.61 -35.80 31.97
CA ASN A 311 -36.32 -34.81 32.77
C ASN A 311 -37.80 -34.65 32.33
N GLY A 312 -38.28 -35.43 31.35
CA GLY A 312 -39.64 -35.34 30.80
C GLY A 312 -39.80 -34.35 29.63
N SER A 313 -38.82 -33.48 29.40
CA SER A 313 -38.75 -32.59 28.22
C SER A 313 -38.41 -33.36 26.96
N SER A 314 -38.94 -32.93 25.80
CA SER A 314 -38.59 -33.50 24.50
C SER A 314 -37.98 -32.43 23.60
N VAL A 315 -36.85 -32.72 22.97
CA VAL A 315 -36.19 -31.84 22.00
C VAL A 315 -36.50 -32.33 20.60
N SER A 316 -37.04 -31.45 19.75
CA SER A 316 -37.24 -31.74 18.33
C SER A 316 -35.95 -31.48 17.58
N TYR A 317 -35.73 -32.22 16.49
CA TYR A 317 -34.59 -31.94 15.62
C TYR A 317 -34.70 -30.56 14.94
N GLU A 318 -35.92 -30.09 14.72
CA GLU A 318 -36.21 -28.74 14.21
C GLU A 318 -35.69 -27.65 15.14
N ASP A 319 -35.80 -27.84 16.46
CA ASP A 319 -35.31 -26.87 17.45
C ASP A 319 -33.78 -26.71 17.37
N ILE A 320 -33.07 -27.80 17.03
CA ILE A 320 -31.62 -27.81 16.82
C ILE A 320 -31.27 -27.10 15.52
N ILE A 321 -32.02 -27.33 14.43
CA ILE A 321 -31.79 -26.65 13.15
C ILE A 321 -32.02 -25.15 13.30
N SER A 322 -33.09 -24.74 13.97
CA SER A 322 -33.34 -23.32 14.24
C SER A 322 -32.25 -22.71 15.12
N ALA A 323 -31.69 -23.45 16.08
CA ALA A 323 -30.56 -22.98 16.86
C ALA A 323 -29.30 -22.81 16.00
N MET A 324 -29.01 -23.73 15.08
CA MET A 324 -27.90 -23.60 14.12
C MET A 324 -28.08 -22.43 13.15
N GLU A 325 -29.29 -22.20 12.65
CA GLU A 325 -29.58 -21.09 11.72
C GLU A 325 -29.40 -19.71 12.38
N ASN A 326 -29.49 -19.65 13.71
CA ASN A 326 -29.24 -18.45 14.49
C ASN A 326 -27.77 -18.28 14.90
N SER A 327 -26.87 -19.20 14.56
CA SER A 327 -25.43 -19.07 14.80
C SER A 327 -24.67 -18.68 13.53
N ASP A 328 -23.60 -17.89 13.68
CA ASP A 328 -22.87 -17.29 12.54
C ASP A 328 -22.21 -18.32 11.61
N ASP A 329 -21.81 -19.48 12.16
CA ASP A 329 -21.12 -20.55 11.42
C ASP A 329 -21.93 -21.85 11.33
N GLY A 330 -23.19 -21.84 11.80
CA GLY A 330 -24.05 -23.01 11.85
C GLY A 330 -23.70 -24.02 12.94
N THR A 331 -22.65 -23.79 13.75
CA THR A 331 -22.24 -24.68 14.85
C THR A 331 -22.74 -24.15 16.19
N LEU A 332 -22.96 -25.06 17.16
CA LEU A 332 -23.34 -24.71 18.53
C LEU A 332 -22.25 -25.12 19.51
N THR A 333 -21.98 -24.28 20.50
CA THR A 333 -21.03 -24.53 21.60
C THR A 333 -21.50 -25.67 22.51
N LEU A 334 -20.58 -26.25 23.29
CA LEU A 334 -20.94 -27.28 24.28
C LEU A 334 -21.92 -26.78 25.35
N GLU A 335 -21.94 -25.46 25.60
CA GLU A 335 -22.84 -24.82 26.56
C GLU A 335 -24.23 -24.64 25.96
N GLU A 336 -24.34 -24.13 24.73
CA GLU A 336 -25.62 -24.01 24.00
C GLU A 336 -26.28 -25.38 23.76
N VAL A 337 -25.48 -26.39 23.37
CA VAL A 337 -25.98 -27.76 23.27
C VAL A 337 -26.32 -28.32 24.66
N GLY A 338 -25.62 -27.91 25.71
CA GLY A 338 -25.98 -28.28 27.08
C GLY A 338 -27.36 -27.76 27.49
N GLU A 339 -27.63 -26.48 27.18
CA GLU A 339 -28.90 -25.81 27.44
C GLU A 339 -30.06 -26.45 26.68
N LEU A 340 -29.89 -26.72 25.37
CA LEU A 340 -30.91 -27.38 24.55
C LEU A 340 -31.31 -28.75 25.10
N PHE A 341 -30.35 -29.54 25.61
CA PHE A 341 -30.58 -30.89 26.09
C PHE A 341 -30.78 -30.98 27.62
N GLY A 342 -30.79 -29.84 28.32
CA GLY A 342 -30.94 -29.79 29.78
C GLY A 342 -29.86 -30.56 30.53
N VAL A 343 -28.62 -30.57 30.03
CA VAL A 343 -27.48 -31.27 30.63
C VAL A 343 -26.24 -30.38 30.72
N THR A 344 -25.28 -30.76 31.57
CA THR A 344 -24.05 -29.99 31.72
C THR A 344 -23.17 -30.05 30.47
N ARG A 345 -22.40 -28.98 30.24
CA ARG A 345 -21.34 -28.92 29.20
C ARG A 345 -20.44 -30.16 29.19
N GLU A 346 -20.01 -30.61 30.38
CA GLU A 346 -19.15 -31.79 30.52
C GLU A 346 -19.86 -33.07 30.07
N ARG A 347 -21.18 -33.16 30.25
CA ARG A 347 -21.95 -34.30 29.76
C ARG A 347 -22.05 -34.30 28.24
N ILE A 348 -22.21 -33.14 27.59
CA ILE A 348 -22.16 -33.02 26.13
C ILE A 348 -20.79 -33.46 25.60
N ARG A 349 -19.71 -33.01 26.23
CA ARG A 349 -18.33 -33.38 25.87
C ARG A 349 -18.09 -34.89 25.93
N GLN A 350 -18.63 -35.57 26.96
CA GLN A 350 -18.54 -37.03 27.07
C GLN A 350 -19.28 -37.74 25.93
N VAL A 351 -20.50 -37.30 25.61
CA VAL A 351 -21.31 -37.89 24.53
C VAL A 351 -20.66 -37.65 23.16
N GLU A 352 -20.08 -36.46 22.94
CA GLU A 352 -19.31 -36.12 21.73
C GLU A 352 -18.09 -37.05 21.58
N SER A 353 -17.29 -37.21 22.65
CA SER A 353 -16.11 -38.10 22.65
C SER A 353 -16.48 -39.56 22.39
N ASP A 354 -17.55 -40.06 23.00
CA ASP A 354 -18.04 -41.44 22.79
C ASP A 354 -18.58 -41.62 21.37
N GLY A 355 -19.29 -40.61 20.84
CA GLY A 355 -19.78 -40.57 19.46
C GLY A 355 -18.64 -40.65 18.44
N PHE A 356 -17.60 -39.83 18.60
CA PHE A 356 -16.42 -39.87 17.73
C PHE A 356 -15.67 -41.21 17.81
N LYS A 357 -15.56 -41.78 19.02
CA LYS A 357 -14.95 -43.11 19.20
C LYS A 357 -15.70 -44.18 18.40
N LYS A 358 -17.04 -44.18 18.44
CA LYS A 358 -17.87 -45.11 17.68
C LYS A 358 -17.80 -44.91 16.17
N ILE A 359 -17.78 -43.66 15.72
CA ILE A 359 -17.53 -43.31 14.31
C ILE A 359 -16.19 -43.90 13.86
N ARG A 360 -15.14 -43.67 14.65
CA ARG A 360 -13.78 -44.15 14.37
C ARG A 360 -13.70 -45.67 14.34
N GLU A 361 -14.25 -46.36 15.33
CA GLU A 361 -14.29 -47.83 15.38
C GLU A 361 -15.10 -48.43 14.23
N GLY A 362 -16.20 -47.77 13.82
CA GLY A 362 -17.00 -48.17 12.65
C GLY A 362 -16.29 -47.96 11.31
N TYR A 363 -15.34 -47.02 11.26
CA TYR A 363 -14.47 -46.80 10.10
C TYR A 363 -13.38 -47.88 9.98
N TYR A 364 -12.72 -48.23 11.09
CA TYR A 364 -11.62 -49.23 11.08
C TYR A 364 -12.08 -50.70 11.02
N LYS A 365 -13.37 -50.99 11.25
CA LYS A 365 -13.95 -52.35 11.11
C LYS A 365 -14.47 -52.66 9.71
N ARG A 366 -14.35 -51.74 8.75
CA ARG A 366 -14.72 -51.98 7.35
C ARG A 366 -13.55 -52.49 6.53
#